data_AF-A0A2T1HQC1-F1
#
_entry.id   AF-A0A2T1HQC1-F1
#
_cell.length_a   1.000
_cell.length_b   1.000
_cell.length_c   1.000
_cell.angle_alpha   90.00
_cell.angle_beta   90.00
_cell.angle_gamma   90.00
#
_symmetry.space_group_name_H-M   'P 1'
#
loop_
_entity.id
_entity.type
_entity.pdbx_description
1 polymer ?
#
loop_
_entity_poly.entity_id
_entity_poly.type
_entity_poly.pdbx_seq_one_letter_code
_entity_poly.pdbx_strand_id
1 'polypeptide(L)'
;MKAIALALAILTVTASGQAFAADSCETGPRLIRNGFFKGEDLTQMSEQILLAHVMGFVNGVAMAPFMNAPHACTEQFHACIEGRTNSQLVAQLRKYLQDHPERWHEDAHHVLWSAIFAPCAH
;
A
#
# COMPACT_ATOMS: atom_id res chain seq x y z
N MET A 1 -15.16 70.69 1.58
CA MET A 1 -15.68 69.95 0.41
C MET A 1 -14.51 69.25 -0.28
N LYS A 2 -14.61 67.91 -0.41
CA LYS A 2 -13.84 66.99 -1.29
C LYS A 2 -12.32 66.90 -1.01
N ALA A 3 -11.81 65.87 -0.30
CA ALA A 3 -11.57 64.48 -0.75
C ALA A 3 -10.63 64.45 -1.97
N ILE A 4 -9.54 63.68 -2.02
CA ILE A 4 -9.51 62.21 -2.06
C ILE A 4 -8.06 61.76 -1.82
N ALA A 5 -7.92 60.70 -1.03
CA ALA A 5 -6.69 59.98 -0.75
C ALA A 5 -6.07 59.37 -2.02
N LEU A 6 -4.76 59.58 -2.23
CA LEU A 6 -4.01 58.88 -3.26
C LEU A 6 -3.44 57.60 -2.63
N ALA A 7 -4.07 56.48 -2.98
CA ALA A 7 -3.80 55.16 -2.44
C ALA A 7 -2.39 54.65 -2.81
N LEU A 8 -1.69 54.19 -1.78
CA LEU A 8 -0.45 53.45 -1.85
C LEU A 8 -0.75 52.05 -2.44
N ALA A 9 -0.53 51.88 -3.75
CA ALA A 9 -0.68 50.58 -4.42
C ALA A 9 0.49 49.66 -4.04
N ILE A 10 0.36 48.99 -2.89
CA ILE A 10 1.23 47.89 -2.49
C ILE A 10 0.91 46.72 -3.42
N LEU A 11 1.78 46.45 -4.40
CA LEU A 11 1.77 45.20 -5.16
C LEU A 11 2.14 44.05 -4.21
N THR A 12 1.16 43.48 -3.51
CA THR A 12 1.28 42.15 -2.94
C THR A 12 1.14 41.15 -4.08
N VAL A 13 2.26 40.76 -4.69
CA VAL A 13 2.33 39.56 -5.54
C VAL A 13 2.05 38.38 -4.61
N THR A 14 0.79 37.96 -4.53
CA THR A 14 0.40 36.72 -3.90
C THR A 14 1.02 35.60 -4.73
N ALA A 15 2.11 35.03 -4.22
CA ALA A 15 2.67 33.79 -4.74
C ALA A 15 1.61 32.70 -4.54
N SER A 16 0.79 32.46 -5.56
CA SER A 16 -0.11 31.31 -5.64
C SER A 16 0.74 30.06 -5.82
N GLY A 17 1.40 29.61 -4.75
CA GLY A 17 1.97 28.28 -4.70
C GLY A 17 0.84 27.29 -4.89
N GLN A 18 0.72 26.74 -6.08
CA GLN A 18 -0.10 25.56 -6.32
C GLN A 18 0.55 24.44 -5.50
N ALA A 19 0.03 24.23 -4.29
CA ALA A 19 0.35 23.03 -3.54
C ALA A 19 -0.17 21.87 -4.39
N PHE A 20 0.75 21.11 -4.99
CA PHE A 20 0.41 19.81 -5.56
C PHE A 20 -0.17 19.00 -4.40
N ALA A 21 -1.49 18.79 -4.43
CA ALA A 21 -2.09 17.81 -3.55
C ALA A 21 -1.38 16.48 -3.85
N ALA A 22 -0.67 15.93 -2.86
CA ALA A 22 -0.17 14.58 -2.98
C ALA A 22 -1.36 13.69 -3.31
N ASP A 23 -1.25 12.85 -4.35
CA ASP A 23 -2.22 11.81 -4.62
C ASP A 23 -2.30 10.96 -3.35
N SER A 24 -3.34 11.20 -2.56
CA SER A 24 -3.55 10.45 -1.34
C SER A 24 -3.97 9.04 -1.73
N CYS A 25 -3.53 8.07 -0.95
CA CYS A 25 -4.04 6.72 -1.09
C CYS A 25 -5.51 6.73 -0.72
N GLU A 26 -6.34 6.84 -1.75
CA GLU A 26 -7.78 6.90 -1.60
C GLU A 26 -8.24 5.76 -0.69
N THR A 27 -8.81 6.14 0.45
CA THR A 27 -9.35 5.24 1.46
C THR A 27 -10.79 4.83 1.16
N GLY A 28 -11.23 4.96 -0.10
CA GLY A 28 -12.57 4.59 -0.53
C GLY A 28 -12.74 3.06 -0.63
N PRO A 29 -13.96 2.52 -0.54
CA PRO A 29 -14.21 1.09 -0.69
C PRO A 29 -13.63 0.57 -2.02
N ARG A 30 -12.78 -0.47 -1.94
CA ARG A 30 -12.25 -1.16 -3.12
C ARG A 30 -12.87 -2.53 -3.22
N LEU A 31 -13.39 -2.88 -4.41
CA LEU A 31 -13.84 -4.23 -4.69
C LEU A 31 -12.62 -5.10 -5.06
N ILE A 32 -12.19 -5.94 -4.14
CA ILE A 32 -11.20 -6.98 -4.41
C ILE A 32 -11.95 -8.28 -4.72
N ARG A 33 -11.68 -8.87 -5.88
CA ARG A 33 -12.28 -10.14 -6.28
C ARG A 33 -11.59 -11.29 -5.55
N ASN A 34 -12.35 -12.36 -5.29
CA ASN A 34 -11.80 -13.57 -4.69
C ASN A 34 -10.62 -14.11 -5.50
N GLY A 35 -9.64 -14.66 -4.78
CA GLY A 35 -8.45 -15.26 -5.36
C GLY A 35 -8.63 -16.76 -5.64
N PHE A 36 -7.54 -17.38 -6.10
CA PHE A 36 -7.49 -18.82 -6.35
C PHE A 36 -7.26 -19.67 -5.10
N PHE A 37 -6.64 -19.09 -4.08
CA PHE A 37 -6.23 -19.77 -2.85
C PHE A 37 -6.86 -19.12 -1.62
N LYS A 38 -6.98 -19.93 -0.57
CA LYS A 38 -7.34 -19.53 0.78
C LYS A 38 -6.10 -19.49 1.68
N GLY A 39 -6.25 -18.91 2.88
CA GLY A 39 -5.21 -18.95 3.91
C GLY A 39 -4.78 -20.38 4.27
N GLU A 40 -5.73 -21.32 4.32
CA GLU A 40 -5.45 -22.73 4.57
C GLU A 40 -4.47 -23.33 3.55
N ASP A 41 -4.66 -23.03 2.25
CA ASP A 41 -3.78 -23.53 1.19
C ASP A 41 -2.32 -23.09 1.41
N LEU A 42 -2.12 -21.85 1.90
CA LEU A 42 -0.78 -21.32 2.20
C LEU A 42 -0.06 -22.11 3.30
N THR A 43 -0.81 -22.67 4.26
CA THR A 43 -0.24 -23.50 5.33
C THR A 43 0.31 -24.82 4.81
N GLN A 44 -0.29 -25.33 3.73
CA GLN A 44 0.02 -26.63 3.12
C GLN A 44 1.08 -26.52 2.01
N MET A 45 1.39 -25.31 1.54
CA MET A 45 2.42 -25.09 0.53
C MET A 45 3.81 -25.49 1.04
N SER A 46 4.56 -26.15 0.16
CA SER A 46 6.00 -26.35 0.35
C SER A 46 6.71 -25.01 0.48
N GLU A 47 7.91 -25.02 1.05
CA GLU A 47 8.69 -23.80 1.22
C GLU A 47 8.97 -23.09 -0.11
N GLN A 48 9.31 -23.83 -1.17
CA GLN A 48 9.59 -23.22 -2.48
C GLN A 48 8.33 -22.60 -3.12
N ILE A 49 7.18 -23.27 -3.00
CA ILE A 49 5.91 -22.76 -3.54
C ILE A 49 5.48 -21.51 -2.77
N LEU A 50 5.57 -21.53 -1.44
CA LEU A 50 5.20 -20.39 -0.61
C LEU A 50 6.12 -19.19 -0.87
N LEU A 51 7.43 -19.42 -1.05
CA LEU A 51 8.39 -18.40 -1.42
C LEU A 51 8.03 -17.75 -2.76
N ALA A 52 7.77 -18.55 -3.80
CA ALA A 52 7.37 -18.05 -5.10
C ALA A 52 6.05 -17.28 -5.04
N HIS A 53 5.10 -17.73 -4.22
CA HIS A 53 3.82 -17.06 -4.05
C HIS A 53 3.95 -15.70 -3.36
N VAL A 54 4.75 -15.61 -2.28
CA VAL A 54 5.07 -14.36 -1.59
C VAL A 54 5.79 -13.38 -2.52
N MET A 55 6.78 -13.84 -3.27
CA MET A 55 7.48 -13.01 -4.27
C MET A 55 6.54 -12.52 -5.36
N GLY A 56 5.66 -13.37 -5.88
CA GLY A 56 4.67 -13.00 -6.88
C GLY A 56 3.71 -11.93 -6.36
N PHE A 57 3.28 -12.05 -5.10
CA PHE A 57 2.43 -11.06 -4.45
C PHE A 57 3.15 -9.70 -4.29
N VAL A 58 4.39 -9.70 -3.80
CA VAL A 58 5.22 -8.49 -3.68
C VAL A 58 5.43 -7.84 -5.05
N ASN A 59 5.78 -8.61 -6.07
CA ASN A 59 5.94 -8.11 -7.43
C ASN A 59 4.64 -7.54 -7.99
N GLY A 60 3.49 -8.15 -7.67
CA GLY A 60 2.18 -7.63 -8.05
C GLY A 60 1.90 -6.25 -7.48
N VAL A 61 2.25 -6.02 -6.20
CA VAL A 61 2.17 -4.69 -5.57
C VAL A 61 3.14 -3.71 -6.26
N ALA A 62 4.37 -4.14 -6.55
CA ALA A 62 5.36 -3.30 -7.21
C ALA A 62 4.96 -2.89 -8.64
N MET A 63 4.20 -3.73 -9.33
CA MET A 63 3.69 -3.46 -10.68
C MET A 63 2.37 -2.68 -10.69
N ALA A 64 1.77 -2.41 -9.53
CA ALA A 64 0.49 -1.70 -9.47
C ALA A 64 0.46 -0.32 -10.18
N PRO A 65 1.55 0.47 -10.26
CA PRO A 65 1.53 1.72 -11.01
C PRO A 65 1.29 1.54 -12.51
N PHE A 66 1.70 0.39 -13.10
CA PHE A 66 1.34 0.05 -14.48
C PHE A 66 -0.17 -0.14 -14.69
N MET A 67 -0.92 -0.36 -13.61
CA MET A 67 -2.37 -0.51 -13.60
C MET A 67 -3.08 0.77 -13.12
N ASN A 68 -2.41 1.92 -13.20
CA ASN A 68 -2.90 3.23 -12.75
C ASN A 68 -3.12 3.35 -11.23
N ALA A 69 -2.47 2.52 -10.42
CA ALA A 69 -2.44 2.78 -8.98
C ALA A 69 -1.59 4.03 -8.69
N PRO A 70 -2.00 4.91 -7.75
CA PRO A 70 -1.19 6.07 -7.40
C PRO A 70 0.17 5.65 -6.87
N HIS A 71 1.24 6.23 -7.42
CA HIS A 71 2.62 5.88 -7.07
C HIS A 71 2.92 6.07 -5.59
N ALA A 72 2.38 7.14 -4.98
CA ALA A 72 2.54 7.40 -3.55
C ALA A 72 2.09 6.22 -2.66
N CYS A 73 1.16 5.40 -3.16
CA CYS A 73 0.63 4.25 -2.43
C CYS A 73 1.47 3.00 -2.55
N THR A 74 2.25 2.85 -3.60
CA THR A 74 3.11 1.68 -3.75
C THR A 74 4.45 1.91 -3.06
N GLU A 75 4.93 3.16 -3.02
CA GLU A 75 6.20 3.51 -2.38
C GLU A 75 6.21 3.24 -0.88
N GLN A 76 5.13 3.52 -0.16
CA GLN A 76 5.07 3.19 1.28
C GLN A 76 5.24 1.69 1.54
N PHE A 77 4.70 0.84 0.65
CA PHE A 77 4.78 -0.61 0.80
C PHE A 77 6.15 -1.13 0.39
N HIS A 78 6.78 -0.53 -0.64
CA HIS A 78 8.17 -0.80 -0.98
C HIS A 78 9.11 -0.48 0.18
N ALA A 79 9.00 0.71 0.76
CA ALA A 79 9.81 1.13 1.90
C ALA A 79 9.66 0.16 3.08
N CYS A 80 8.46 -0.40 3.31
CA CYS A 80 8.24 -1.32 4.41
C CYS A 80 8.98 -2.66 4.28
N ILE A 81 9.13 -3.15 3.06
CA ILE A 81 9.82 -4.43 2.81
C ILE A 81 11.28 -4.23 2.39
N GLU A 82 11.74 -2.99 2.28
CA GLU A 82 13.12 -2.66 1.94
C GLU A 82 14.09 -3.28 2.95
N GLY A 83 15.17 -3.88 2.44
CA GLY A 83 16.17 -4.56 3.25
C GLY A 83 15.73 -5.92 3.82
N ARG A 84 14.49 -6.37 3.58
CA ARG A 84 14.01 -7.69 4.03
C ARG A 84 14.27 -8.75 2.97
N THR A 85 14.75 -9.91 3.38
CA THR A 85 14.94 -11.05 2.47
C THR A 85 13.61 -11.73 2.17
N ASN A 86 13.50 -12.39 1.02
CA ASN A 86 12.31 -13.17 0.69
C ASN A 86 12.00 -14.24 1.76
N SER A 87 13.04 -14.84 2.36
CA SER A 87 12.88 -15.79 3.46
C SER A 87 12.32 -15.15 4.75
N GLN A 88 12.66 -13.90 5.06
CA GLN A 88 12.07 -13.16 6.18
C GLN A 88 10.58 -12.88 5.94
N LEU A 89 10.20 -12.53 4.71
CA LEU A 89 8.78 -12.32 4.35
C LEU A 89 7.98 -13.63 4.46
N VAL A 90 8.55 -14.76 4.01
CA VAL A 90 7.93 -16.09 4.17
C VAL A 90 7.82 -16.48 5.64
N ALA A 91 8.86 -16.25 6.45
CA ALA A 91 8.83 -16.54 7.88
C ALA A 91 7.75 -15.71 8.59
N GLN A 92 7.60 -14.44 8.23
CA GLN A 92 6.54 -13.57 8.73
C GLN A 92 5.16 -14.09 8.37
N LEU A 93 4.94 -14.51 7.12
CA LEU A 93 3.67 -15.10 6.70
C LEU A 93 3.36 -16.41 7.46
N ARG A 94 4.35 -17.29 7.65
CA ARG A 94 4.15 -18.53 8.42
C ARG A 94 3.78 -18.24 9.86
N LYS A 95 4.47 -17.30 10.50
CA LYS A 95 4.13 -16.85 11.85
C LYS A 95 2.69 -16.32 11.89
N TYR A 96 2.33 -15.46 10.94
CA TYR A 96 0.98 -14.92 10.84
C TYR A 96 -0.09 -16.01 10.74
N LEU A 97 0.09 -17.00 9.86
CA LEU A 97 -0.85 -18.11 9.70
C LEU A 97 -0.97 -18.98 10.96
N GLN A 98 0.12 -19.17 11.70
CA GLN A 98 0.14 -19.93 12.97
C GLN A 98 -0.60 -19.18 14.08
N ASP A 99 -0.40 -17.87 14.16
CA ASP A 99 -1.02 -17.02 15.18
C ASP A 99 -2.51 -16.73 14.89
N HIS A 100 -2.96 -16.93 13.64
CA HIS A 100 -4.30 -16.57 13.16
C HIS A 100 -5.05 -17.71 12.41
N PRO A 101 -5.29 -18.88 13.05
CA PRO A 101 -6.03 -19.98 12.42
C PRO A 101 -7.47 -19.62 12.03
N GLU A 102 -8.08 -18.67 12.73
CA GLU A 102 -9.41 -18.16 12.42
C GLU A 102 -9.50 -17.55 11.02
N ARG A 103 -8.38 -17.08 10.44
CA ARG A 103 -8.34 -16.41 9.13
C ARG A 103 -8.07 -17.37 7.96
N TRP A 104 -7.91 -18.66 8.21
CA TRP A 104 -7.55 -19.62 7.15
C TRP A 104 -8.61 -19.74 6.04
N HIS A 105 -9.87 -19.43 6.35
CA HIS A 105 -10.98 -19.44 5.39
C HIS A 105 -11.00 -18.22 4.45
N GLU A 106 -10.20 -17.19 4.76
CA GLU A 106 -10.12 -15.98 3.94
C GLU A 106 -9.30 -16.20 2.67
N ASP A 107 -9.49 -15.33 1.67
CA ASP A 107 -8.68 -15.37 0.46
C ASP A 107 -7.20 -15.10 0.77
N ALA A 108 -6.32 -15.87 0.14
CA ALA A 108 -4.88 -15.83 0.37
C ALA A 108 -4.27 -14.44 0.19
N HIS A 109 -4.77 -13.64 -0.76
CA HIS A 109 -4.28 -12.28 -0.98
C HIS A 109 -4.63 -11.33 0.18
N HIS A 110 -5.76 -11.52 0.87
CA HIS A 110 -6.07 -10.77 2.09
C HIS A 110 -5.18 -11.18 3.25
N VAL A 111 -4.88 -12.49 3.38
CA VAL A 111 -3.97 -13.01 4.40
C VAL A 111 -2.54 -12.50 4.16
N LEU A 112 -2.05 -12.59 2.91
CA LEU A 112 -0.73 -12.06 2.50
C LEU A 112 -0.62 -10.56 2.77
N TRP A 113 -1.63 -9.79 2.37
CA TRP A 113 -1.69 -8.36 2.66
C TRP A 113 -1.58 -8.10 4.16
N SER A 114 -2.41 -8.77 4.95
CA SER A 114 -2.46 -8.60 6.40
C SER A 114 -1.16 -9.00 7.08
N ALA A 115 -0.52 -10.06 6.61
CA ALA A 115 0.74 -10.53 7.13
C ALA A 115 1.88 -9.58 6.78
N ILE A 116 1.98 -9.13 5.52
CA ILE A 116 3.18 -8.46 4.99
C ILE A 116 3.07 -6.94 5.01
N PHE A 117 1.95 -6.37 4.55
CA PHE A 117 1.83 -4.94 4.28
C PHE A 117 0.93 -4.18 5.26
N ALA A 118 -0.07 -4.82 5.88
CA ALA A 118 -0.89 -4.15 6.88
C ALA A 118 -0.09 -3.60 8.08
N PRO A 119 1.01 -4.24 8.56
CA PRO A 119 1.87 -3.65 9.57
C PRO A 119 2.49 -2.30 9.15
N CYS A 120 2.50 -2.01 7.84
CA CYS A 120 3.11 -0.83 7.23
C CYS A 120 2.11 0.28 6.89
N ALA A 121 0.80 0.03 7.07
CA ALA A 121 -0.26 0.91 6.59
C ALA A 121 -0.54 2.07 7.56
N HIS A 122 0.50 2.77 8.02
CA HIS A 122 0.43 3.83 9.03
C HIS A 122 1.19 5.09 8.61
#